data_AF-A0A2V6Z0V4-F1
#
_entry.id   AF-A0A2V6Z0V4-F1
#
_cell.length_a   1.000
_cell.length_b   1.000
_cell.length_c   1.000
_cell.angle_alpha   90.00
_cell.angle_beta   90.00
_cell.angle_gamma   90.00
#
_symmetry.space_group_name_H-M   'P 1'
#
loop_
_entity.id
_entity.type
_entity.pdbx_description
1 polymer ?
#
loop_
_entity_poly.entity_id
_entity_poly.type
_entity_poly.pdbx_seq_one_letter_code
_entity_poly.pdbx_strand_id
1 'polypeptide(L)'
;MRKKIKRGQKVEVSFSPRERVLMLEHTFTGPELTTVLRSAQLKTGKYRVRYTLDDLDELLGFVAAEANHSTDKRLRKELDALYARVRRQMESYDDGLWQRAF
;
A
#
# COMPACT_ATOMS: atom_id res chain seq x y z
N MET A 1 -9.20 -1.59 -18.14
CA MET A 1 -9.46 -3.03 -17.91
C MET A 1 -8.57 -3.51 -16.77
N ARG A 2 -9.10 -4.24 -15.77
CA ARG A 2 -8.30 -4.76 -14.66
C ARG A 2 -7.55 -6.02 -15.07
N LYS A 3 -6.32 -6.21 -14.57
CA LYS A 3 -5.51 -7.41 -14.80
C LYS A 3 -5.99 -8.54 -13.89
N LYS A 4 -6.43 -9.64 -14.50
CA LYS A 4 -6.83 -10.85 -13.77
C LYS A 4 -5.63 -11.52 -13.11
N ILE A 5 -5.76 -11.87 -11.84
CA ILE A 5 -4.77 -12.61 -11.06
C ILE A 5 -5.46 -13.72 -10.26
N LYS A 6 -4.68 -14.69 -9.76
CA LYS A 6 -5.24 -15.68 -8.83
C LYS A 6 -5.44 -15.05 -7.44
N ARG A 7 -6.44 -15.50 -6.69
CA ARG A 7 -6.57 -15.16 -5.27
C ARG A 7 -5.27 -15.47 -4.51
N GLY A 8 -4.83 -14.54 -3.65
CA GLY A 8 -3.58 -14.65 -2.90
C GLY A 8 -2.32 -14.49 -3.76
N GLN A 9 -2.44 -14.23 -5.07
CA GLN A 9 -1.29 -13.92 -5.90
C GLN A 9 -0.73 -12.57 -5.51
N LYS A 10 0.56 -12.54 -5.16
CA LYS A 10 1.25 -11.29 -4.87
C LYS A 10 1.51 -10.49 -6.14
N VAL A 11 1.28 -9.18 -6.08
CA VAL A 11 1.58 -8.20 -7.12
C VAL A 11 2.76 -7.32 -6.68
N GLU A 12 3.59 -6.92 -7.65
CA GLU A 12 4.69 -6.00 -7.37
C GLU A 12 4.16 -4.59 -7.16
N VAL A 13 4.57 -3.95 -6.06
CA VAL A 13 4.28 -2.56 -5.71
C VAL A 13 5.59 -1.81 -5.47
N SER A 14 5.67 -0.62 -6.04
CA SER A 14 6.83 0.25 -5.89
C SER A 14 6.54 1.35 -4.88
N PHE A 15 7.51 1.65 -4.03
CA PHE A 15 7.49 2.77 -3.09
C PHE A 15 8.71 3.66 -3.34
N SER A 16 8.52 4.97 -3.36
CA SER A 16 9.63 5.93 -3.27
C SER A 16 10.25 5.91 -1.87
N PRO A 17 11.44 6.53 -1.69
CA PRO A 17 12.01 6.72 -0.37
C PRO A 17 11.09 7.43 0.61
N ARG A 18 10.39 8.49 0.19
CA ARG A 18 9.45 9.19 1.07
C ARG A 18 8.26 8.30 1.45
N GLU A 19 7.71 7.55 0.50
CA GLU A 19 6.58 6.66 0.76
C GLU A 19 6.96 5.50 1.68
N ARG A 20 8.20 5.00 1.57
CA ARG A 20 8.73 4.02 2.52
C ARG A 20 8.78 4.60 3.94
N VAL A 21 9.26 5.84 4.10
CA VAL A 21 9.27 6.53 5.40
C VAL A 21 7.86 6.68 5.96
N LEU A 22 6.91 7.17 5.15
CA LEU A 22 5.51 7.29 5.55
C LEU A 22 4.96 5.95 6.08
N MET A 23 5.17 4.87 5.35
CA MET A 23 4.72 3.53 5.77
C MET A 23 5.40 3.05 7.06
N LEU A 24 6.73 3.20 7.17
CA LEU A 24 7.50 2.56 8.24
C LEU A 24 7.51 3.35 9.56
N GLU A 25 7.33 4.66 9.49
CA GLU A 25 7.53 5.58 10.63
C GLU A 25 6.24 6.29 11.05
N HIS A 26 5.28 6.46 10.13
CA HIS A 26 4.07 7.24 10.41
C HIS A 26 2.79 6.39 10.49
N THR A 27 2.80 5.14 10.04
CA THR A 27 1.62 4.27 10.16
C THR A 27 1.85 3.20 11.21
N PHE A 28 0.77 2.74 11.86
CA PHE A 28 0.76 1.61 12.79
C PHE A 28 0.81 0.24 12.11
N THR A 29 1.28 0.19 10.86
CA THR A 29 1.36 -1.06 10.10
C THR A 29 2.29 -2.06 10.80
N GLY A 30 1.76 -3.25 11.09
CA GLY A 30 2.49 -4.31 11.80
C GLY A 30 3.71 -4.89 11.05
N PRO A 31 4.52 -5.71 11.73
CA PRO A 31 5.70 -6.35 11.15
C PRO A 31 5.37 -7.29 9.97
N GLU A 32 4.19 -7.90 9.96
CA GLU A 32 3.74 -8.80 8.88
C GLU A 32 3.77 -8.13 7.50
N LEU A 33 3.44 -6.84 7.46
CA LEU A 33 3.43 -6.07 6.22
C LEU A 33 4.71 -5.20 6.09
N THR A 34 5.28 -4.69 7.18
CA THR A 34 6.44 -3.79 7.09
C THR A 34 7.78 -4.52 6.89
N THR A 35 7.91 -5.79 7.26
CA THR A 35 9.19 -6.53 7.16
C THR A 35 9.69 -6.60 5.72
N VAL A 36 8.82 -6.93 4.77
CA VAL A 36 9.19 -7.00 3.35
C VAL A 36 9.61 -5.64 2.79
N LEU A 37 9.02 -4.54 3.29
CA LEU A 37 9.38 -3.18 2.91
C LEU A 37 10.68 -2.71 3.59
N ARG A 38 10.97 -3.17 4.80
CA ARG A 38 12.25 -2.91 5.49
C ARG A 38 13.42 -3.59 4.77
N SER A 39 13.22 -4.81 4.30
CA SER A 39 14.25 -5.60 3.59
C SER A 39 14.36 -5.27 2.10
N ALA A 40 13.44 -4.46 1.54
CA ALA A 40 13.47 -4.10 0.13
C ALA A 40 14.72 -3.29 -0.23
N GLN A 41 15.40 -3.69 -1.31
CA GLN A 41 16.51 -2.93 -1.85
C GLN A 41 16.00 -1.77 -2.73
N LEU A 42 16.66 -0.62 -2.61
CA LEU A 42 16.41 0.52 -3.48
C LEU A 42 17.03 0.23 -4.86
N LYS A 43 16.22 0.07 -5.90
CA LYS A 43 16.66 -0.12 -7.29
C LYS A 43 16.00 0.93 -8.17
N THR A 44 16.81 1.67 -8.94
CA THR A 44 16.33 2.74 -9.83
C THR A 44 15.42 3.74 -9.10
N GLY A 45 15.79 4.12 -7.87
CA GLY A 45 15.05 5.09 -7.06
C GLY A 45 13.72 4.60 -6.45
N LYS A 46 13.41 3.29 -6.53
CA LYS A 46 12.20 2.70 -5.93
C LYS A 46 12.50 1.43 -5.14
N TYR A 47 11.75 1.24 -4.05
CA TYR A 47 11.65 -0.02 -3.33
C TYR A 47 10.57 -0.87 -3.97
N ARG A 48 10.90 -2.07 -4.43
CA ARG A 48 9.94 -3.00 -5.02
C ARG A 48 9.64 -4.13 -4.05
N VAL A 49 8.38 -4.30 -3.72
CA VAL A 49 7.88 -5.32 -2.78
C VAL A 49 6.69 -6.04 -3.39
N ARG A 50 6.36 -7.21 -2.86
CA ARG A 50 5.25 -8.03 -3.33
C ARG A 50 4.24 -8.23 -2.22
N TYR A 51 3.00 -7.85 -2.49
CA TYR A 51 1.85 -7.94 -1.57
C TYR A 51 0.68 -8.62 -2.26
N THR A 52 -0.15 -9.35 -1.53
CA THR A 52 -1.48 -9.77 -2.01
C THR A 52 -2.41 -8.56 -2.10
N LEU A 53 -3.60 -8.69 -2.72
CA LEU A 53 -4.58 -7.60 -2.68
C LEU A 53 -5.12 -7.39 -1.25
N ASP A 54 -5.28 -8.46 -0.47
CA ASP A 54 -5.68 -8.39 0.94
C ASP A 54 -4.64 -7.61 1.77
N ASP A 55 -3.34 -7.90 1.57
CA ASP A 55 -2.24 -7.16 2.22
C ASP A 55 -2.30 -5.66 1.86
N LEU A 56 -2.61 -5.33 0.60
CA LEU A 56 -2.71 -3.94 0.15
C LEU A 56 -3.93 -3.22 0.72
N ASP A 57 -5.06 -3.91 0.85
CA ASP A 57 -6.28 -3.37 1.46
C ASP A 57 -6.03 -3.08 2.95
N GLU A 58 -5.39 -4.00 3.67
CA GLU A 58 -4.99 -3.82 5.07
C GLU A 58 -4.01 -2.63 5.22
N LEU A 59 -2.98 -2.55 4.36
CA LEU A 59 -2.05 -1.42 4.33
C LEU A 59 -2.77 -0.09 4.12
N LEU A 60 -3.72 -0.05 3.18
CA LEU A 60 -4.53 1.15 2.91
C LEU A 60 -5.41 1.52 4.11
N GLY A 61 -5.90 0.54 4.88
CA GLY A 61 -6.60 0.75 6.14
C GLY A 61 -5.76 1.52 7.15
N PHE A 62 -4.49 1.11 7.37
CA PHE A 62 -3.57 1.81 8.27
C PHE A 62 -3.23 3.23 7.79
N VAL A 63 -2.98 3.40 6.50
CA VAL A 63 -2.68 4.72 5.91
C VAL A 63 -3.87 5.67 6.07
N ALA A 64 -5.09 5.20 5.79
CA ALA A 64 -6.30 6.00 5.93
C ALA A 64 -6.58 6.36 7.39
N ALA A 65 -6.42 5.42 8.32
CA ALA A 65 -6.60 5.66 9.74
C ALA A 65 -5.65 6.76 10.25
N GLU A 66 -4.36 6.68 9.90
CA GLU A 66 -3.39 7.72 10.26
C GLU A 66 -3.73 9.07 9.63
N ALA A 67 -4.04 9.10 8.33
CA ALA A 67 -4.38 10.35 7.63
C ALA A 67 -5.58 11.05 8.28
N ASN A 68 -6.62 10.29 8.64
CA ASN A 68 -7.84 10.79 9.24
C ASN A 68 -7.62 11.35 10.67
N HIS A 69 -6.70 10.75 11.43
CA HIS A 69 -6.41 11.18 12.80
C HIS A 69 -5.28 12.20 12.90
N SER A 70 -4.51 12.42 11.83
CA SER A 70 -3.39 13.35 11.82
C SER A 70 -3.82 14.81 11.89
N THR A 71 -3.35 15.52 12.91
CA THR A 71 -3.52 16.97 13.05
C THR A 71 -2.52 17.77 12.18
N ASP A 72 -1.42 17.15 11.76
CA ASP A 72 -0.45 17.73 10.83
C ASP A 72 -1.00 17.71 9.40
N LYS A 73 -1.32 18.90 8.89
CA LYS A 73 -1.86 19.09 7.53
C LYS A 73 -0.93 18.59 6.42
N ARG A 74 0.39 18.69 6.62
CA ARG A 74 1.37 18.25 5.64
C ARG A 74 1.45 16.73 5.62
N LEU A 75 1.55 16.10 6.80
CA LEU A 75 1.57 14.65 6.92
C LEU A 75 0.31 14.04 6.32
N ARG A 76 -0.87 14.56 6.67
CA ARG A 76 -2.15 14.12 6.11
C ARG A 76 -2.15 14.14 4.58
N LYS A 77 -1.72 15.27 3.97
CA LYS A 77 -1.66 15.39 2.50
C LYS A 77 -0.74 14.35 1.86
N GLU A 78 0.38 14.05 2.50
CA GLU A 78 1.32 13.05 2.00
C GLU A 78 0.76 11.61 2.13
N LEU A 79 0.05 11.32 3.23
CA LEU A 79 -0.65 10.04 3.41
C LEU A 79 -1.82 9.87 2.44
N ASP A 80 -2.60 10.93 2.19
CA ASP A 80 -3.68 10.92 1.19
C ASP A 80 -3.13 10.63 -0.21
N ALA A 81 -2.00 11.23 -0.56
CA ALA A 81 -1.34 10.99 -1.85
C ALA A 81 -0.82 9.54 -1.96
N LEU A 82 -0.25 9.01 -0.88
CA LEU A 82 0.19 7.62 -0.80
C LEU A 82 -1.00 6.65 -0.95
N TYR A 83 -2.09 6.90 -0.20
CA TYR A 83 -3.32 6.12 -0.27
C TYR A 83 -3.87 6.08 -1.70
N ALA A 84 -4.05 7.25 -2.32
CA ALA A 84 -4.59 7.35 -3.67
C ALA A 84 -3.74 6.59 -4.71
N ARG A 85 -2.41 6.65 -4.57
CA ARG A 85 -1.50 5.93 -5.47
C ARG A 85 -1.58 4.41 -5.28
N VAL A 86 -1.47 3.93 -4.04
CA VAL A 86 -1.46 2.49 -3.74
C VAL A 86 -2.82 1.88 -4.06
N ARG A 87 -3.91 2.59 -3.74
CA ARG A 87 -5.28 2.18 -4.10
C ARG A 87 -5.47 2.05 -5.60
N ARG A 88 -5.02 3.03 -6.39
CA ARG A 88 -5.07 2.95 -7.86
C ARG A 88 -4.30 1.73 -8.39
N GLN A 89 -3.17 1.41 -7.78
CA GLN A 89 -2.39 0.23 -8.16
C GLN A 89 -3.13 -1.07 -7.79
N MET A 90 -3.71 -1.16 -6.59
CA MET A 90 -4.53 -2.30 -6.16
C MET A 90 -5.73 -2.50 -7.09
N GLU A 91 -6.48 -1.43 -7.40
CA GLU A 91 -7.67 -1.43 -8.26
C GLU A 91 -7.36 -1.74 -9.74
N SER A 92 -6.07 -1.75 -10.13
CA SER A 92 -5.64 -2.20 -11.46
C SER A 92 -5.67 -3.72 -11.61
N TYR A 93 -5.81 -4.46 -10.51
CA TYR A 93 -5.89 -5.91 -10.46
C TYR A 93 -7.30 -6.38 -10.08
N ASP A 94 -7.61 -7.62 -10.44
CA ASP A 94 -8.85 -8.29 -10.06
C ASP A 94 -8.56 -9.78 -9.83
N ASP A 95 -8.73 -10.22 -8.58
CA ASP A 95 -8.50 -11.58 -8.14
C ASP A 95 -9.78 -12.43 -8.04
N GLY A 96 -10.92 -11.86 -8.47
CA GLY A 96 -12.23 -12.50 -8.45
C GLY A 96 -13.03 -12.28 -7.17
N LEU A 97 -12.54 -11.54 -6.17
CA LEU A 97 -13.29 -11.24 -4.94
C LEU A 97 -14.09 -9.93 -5.00
N TRP A 98 -13.67 -8.97 -5.83
CA TRP A 98 -14.32 -7.65 -5.97
C TRP A 98 -15.72 -7.67 -6.64
N GLN A 99 -16.25 -8.85 -6.97
CA GLN A 99 -17.59 -9.02 -7.56
C GLN A 99 -18.67 -9.47 -6.55
N ARG A 100 -18.36 -9.50 -5.23
CA ARG A 100 -19.33 -9.85 -4.19
C ARG A 100 -19.38 -8.82 -3.06
N ALA A 101 -19.71 -7.58 -3.40
CA ALA A 101 -20.42 -6.72 -2.46
C ALA A 101 -21.88 -6.75 -2.89
N PHE A 102 -22.70 -7.51 -2.14
CA PHE A 102 -24.16 -7.44 -2.20
C PHE A 102 -24.62 -6.14 -1.54
#